data_AF-A0A6F9DDS8-F1
#
_entry.id   AF-A0A6F9DDS8-F1
#
_cell.length_a   1.000
_cell.length_b   1.000
_cell.length_c   1.000
_cell.angle_alpha   90.00
_cell.angle_beta   90.00
_cell.angle_gamma   90.00
#
_symmetry.space_group_name_H-M   'P 1'
#
loop_
_entity.id
_entity.type
_entity.pdbx_description
1 polymer ?
#
loop_
_entity_poly.entity_id
_entity_poly.type
_entity_poly.pdbx_seq_one_letter_code
_entity_poly.pdbx_strand_id
1 'polypeptide(L)'
;MHNLDLLTSLNLVSLDNDLRLSANEPGRLMARYCIAYETMKKFSQLLGTETLEEMVTMLSECREFQEVTLRMNERSTLNKLNKDKNRVTVRYPMNGKIKTTPMKVSCLLQATLGCITVQEFALQQDVTKIFRNAARVCRCLVELLLLKDEFQSIYNGAILSKCVKAKLWENSR
;
A
#
# COMPACT_ATOMS: atom_id res chain seq x y z
N MET A 1 22.49 -15.76 11.69
CA MET A 1 23.08 -15.27 10.44
C MET A 1 22.03 -15.02 9.37
N HIS A 2 21.14 -15.96 9.05
CA HIS A 2 20.10 -15.79 8.01
C HIS A 2 19.31 -14.45 8.01
N ASN A 3 18.82 -13.99 9.17
CA ASN A 3 18.09 -12.71 9.25
C ASN A 3 18.97 -11.49 8.96
N LEU A 4 20.25 -11.54 9.30
CA LEU A 4 21.20 -10.45 9.04
C LEU A 4 21.51 -10.36 7.54
N ASP A 5 21.64 -11.51 6.88
CA ASP A 5 21.86 -11.60 5.43
C ASP A 5 20.68 -11.01 4.65
N LEU A 6 19.45 -11.29 5.10
CA LEU A 6 18.23 -10.71 4.53
C LEU A 6 18.20 -9.19 4.65
N LEU A 7 18.46 -8.64 5.84
CA LEU A 7 18.45 -7.20 6.06
C LEU A 7 19.56 -6.48 5.26
N THR A 8 20.73 -7.09 5.17
CA THR A 8 21.85 -6.57 4.36
C THR A 8 21.51 -6.56 2.87
N SER A 9 20.82 -7.60 2.37
CA SER A 9 20.44 -7.71 0.96
C SER A 9 19.53 -6.58 0.46
N LEU A 10 18.74 -5.97 1.34
CA LEU A 10 17.88 -4.84 1.04
C LEU A 10 18.48 -3.49 1.46
N ASN A 11 19.77 -3.46 1.80
CA ASN A 11 20.46 -2.27 2.29
C ASN A 11 19.76 -1.63 3.52
N LEU A 12 19.16 -2.46 4.39
CA LEU A 12 18.51 -2.00 5.62
C LEU A 12 19.53 -1.80 6.74
N VAL A 13 20.59 -2.62 6.75
CA VAL A 13 21.69 -2.56 7.71
C VAL A 13 23.02 -2.77 7.00
N SER A 14 24.08 -2.21 7.58
CA SER A 14 25.47 -2.44 7.17
C SER A 14 26.29 -2.91 8.36
N LEU A 15 27.28 -3.76 8.07
CA LEU A 15 28.26 -4.26 9.03
C LEU A 15 29.62 -3.62 8.69
N ASP A 16 30.26 -2.98 9.65
CA ASP A 16 31.62 -2.46 9.46
C ASP A 16 32.69 -3.56 9.67
N ASN A 17 33.96 -3.19 9.45
CA ASN A 17 35.11 -4.11 9.60
C ASN A 17 35.28 -4.63 11.05
N ASP A 18 34.72 -3.93 12.04
CA ASP A 18 34.74 -4.30 13.45
C ASP A 18 33.50 -5.12 13.87
N LEU A 19 32.71 -5.60 12.89
CA LEU A 19 31.44 -6.30 13.10
C LEU A 19 30.37 -5.46 13.83
N ARG A 20 30.48 -4.12 13.77
CA ARG A 20 29.44 -3.24 14.30
C ARG A 20 28.31 -3.08 13.29
N LEU A 21 27.10 -3.28 13.79
CA LEU A 21 25.86 -3.12 13.05
C LEU A 21 25.41 -1.66 13.05
N SER A 22 25.12 -1.13 11.87
CA SER A 22 24.53 0.21 11.71
C SER A 22 23.29 0.13 10.81
N ALA A 23 22.23 0.85 11.18
CA ALA A 23 21.01 0.93 10.37
C ALA A 23 21.21 1.96 9.27
N ASN A 24 20.96 1.58 8.02
CA ASN A 24 20.99 2.50 6.88
C ASN A 24 19.68 3.29 6.79
N GLU A 25 19.61 4.31 5.93
CA GLU A 25 18.40 5.14 5.83
C GLU A 25 17.13 4.30 5.57
N PRO A 26 17.11 3.31 4.66
CA PRO A 26 15.94 2.44 4.49
C PRO A 26 15.57 1.66 5.76
N GLY A 27 16.56 1.19 6.53
CA GLY A 27 16.33 0.51 7.82
C GLY A 27 15.82 1.45 8.89
N ARG A 28 16.31 2.69 8.94
CA ARG A 28 15.80 3.74 9.85
C ARG A 28 14.35 4.08 9.54
N LEU A 29 13.99 4.20 8.26
CA LEU A 29 12.61 4.44 7.83
C LEU A 29 11.69 3.26 8.16
N MET A 30 12.14 2.04 7.90
CA MET A 30 11.42 0.81 8.26
C MET A 30 11.07 0.79 9.75
N ALA A 31 12.05 1.06 10.63
CA ALA A 31 11.85 1.08 12.08
C ALA A 31 10.93 2.25 12.50
N ARG A 32 11.18 3.46 12.00
CA ARG A 32 10.41 4.69 12.31
C ARG A 32 8.91 4.51 12.02
N TYR A 33 8.58 3.86 10.91
CA TYR A 33 7.20 3.66 10.45
C TYR A 33 6.61 2.28 10.79
N CYS A 34 7.37 1.45 11.50
CA CYS A 34 7.03 0.07 11.86
C CYS A 34 6.62 -0.80 10.66
N ILE A 35 7.34 -0.67 9.54
CA ILE A 35 7.04 -1.36 8.28
C ILE A 35 7.64 -2.76 8.29
N ALA A 36 6.91 -3.74 7.78
CA ALA A 36 7.37 -5.13 7.67
C ALA A 36 8.45 -5.27 6.61
N TYR A 37 9.35 -6.24 6.79
CA TYR A 37 10.44 -6.52 5.86
C TYR A 37 9.92 -6.86 4.46
N GLU A 38 8.83 -7.64 4.36
CA GLU A 38 8.22 -8.02 3.09
C GLU A 38 7.69 -6.82 2.31
N THR A 39 7.22 -5.79 3.02
CA THR A 39 6.78 -4.53 2.42
C THR A 39 7.97 -3.70 1.95
N MET A 40 9.06 -3.63 2.75
CA MET A 40 10.31 -2.99 2.32
C MET A 40 10.91 -3.67 1.08
N LYS A 41 10.82 -5.00 0.99
CA LYS A 41 11.22 -5.76 -0.19
C LYS A 41 10.43 -5.33 -1.43
N LYS A 42 9.11 -5.20 -1.32
CA LYS A 42 8.27 -4.68 -2.42
C LYS A 42 8.68 -3.27 -2.85
N PHE A 43 8.92 -2.37 -1.89
CA PHE A 43 9.37 -1.00 -2.19
C PHE A 43 10.73 -0.97 -2.89
N SER A 44 11.65 -1.85 -2.50
CA SER A 44 12.97 -1.93 -3.14
C SER A 44 12.90 -2.27 -4.63
N GLN A 45 11.88 -3.04 -5.03
CA GLN A 45 11.67 -3.52 -6.40
C GLN A 45 11.01 -2.49 -7.33
N LEU A 46 10.60 -1.32 -6.81
CA LEU A 46 10.09 -0.24 -7.64
C LEU A 46 11.19 0.30 -8.57
N LEU A 47 10.83 0.42 -9.85
CA LEU A 47 11.64 0.90 -10.97
C LEU A 47 11.72 2.42 -11.04
N GLY A 48 10.83 3.15 -10.37
CA GLY A 48 10.82 4.62 -10.37
C GLY A 48 9.84 5.24 -11.37
N THR A 49 9.25 4.42 -12.24
CA THR A 49 8.32 4.84 -13.31
C THR A 49 6.86 4.50 -13.02
N GLU A 50 6.54 4.00 -11.82
CA GLU A 50 5.22 3.49 -11.51
C GLU A 50 4.14 4.56 -11.57
N THR A 51 3.06 4.22 -12.25
CA THR A 51 1.81 4.97 -12.31
C THR A 51 1.08 4.98 -10.96
N LEU A 52 0.11 5.88 -10.79
CA LEU A 52 -0.73 5.90 -9.60
C LEU A 52 -1.52 4.59 -9.40
N GLU A 53 -1.95 3.93 -10.48
CA GLU A 53 -2.61 2.61 -10.42
C GLU A 53 -1.68 1.52 -9.90
N GLU A 54 -0.44 1.48 -10.38
CA GLU A 54 0.58 0.54 -9.92
C GLU A 54 0.93 0.79 -8.45
N MET A 55 1.00 2.05 -8.02
CA MET A 55 1.21 2.40 -6.61
C MET A 55 0.06 1.93 -5.71
N VAL A 56 -1.20 2.07 -6.16
CA VAL A 56 -2.39 1.57 -5.44
C VAL A 56 -2.37 0.05 -5.35
N THR A 57 -2.01 -0.63 -6.44
CA THR A 57 -1.90 -2.09 -6.50
C THR A 57 -0.83 -2.59 -5.54
N MET A 58 0.37 -2.03 -5.62
CA MET A 58 1.50 -2.38 -4.75
C MET A 58 1.17 -2.13 -3.27
N LEU A 59 0.56 -0.99 -2.94
CA LEU A 59 0.10 -0.69 -1.58
C LEU A 59 -0.83 -1.80 -1.08
N SER A 60 -1.79 -2.21 -1.90
CA SER A 60 -2.79 -3.23 -1.51
C SER A 60 -2.20 -4.61 -1.22
N GLU A 61 -0.97 -4.87 -1.69
CA GLU A 61 -0.24 -6.12 -1.46
C GLU A 61 0.71 -6.06 -0.25
N CYS A 62 0.83 -4.91 0.42
CA CYS A 62 1.73 -4.76 1.56
C CYS A 62 1.31 -5.67 2.73
N ARG A 63 2.30 -6.17 3.46
CA ARG A 63 2.13 -7.13 4.57
C ARG A 63 1.27 -6.59 5.70
N GLU A 64 1.23 -5.27 5.87
CA GLU A 64 0.44 -4.55 6.88
C GLU A 64 -1.07 -4.77 6.72
N PHE A 65 -1.52 -5.27 5.57
CA PHE A 65 -2.94 -5.55 5.31
C PHE A 65 -3.31 -7.03 5.48
N GLN A 66 -2.40 -7.89 5.93
CA GLN A 66 -2.63 -9.33 6.05
C GLN A 66 -3.79 -9.71 6.99
N GLU A 67 -4.10 -8.87 7.98
CA GLU A 67 -5.20 -9.10 8.93
C GLU A 67 -6.59 -8.89 8.29
N VAL A 68 -6.64 -8.26 7.11
CA VAL A 68 -7.87 -8.13 6.34
C VAL A 68 -8.21 -9.49 5.72
N THR A 69 -9.35 -10.04 6.11
CA THR A 69 -9.81 -11.34 5.59
C THR A 69 -10.90 -11.15 4.55
N LEU A 70 -10.77 -11.80 3.40
CA LEU A 70 -11.83 -11.86 2.39
C LEU A 70 -12.86 -12.93 2.78
N ARG A 71 -14.07 -12.50 3.11
CA ARG A 71 -15.18 -13.38 3.50
C ARG A 71 -16.07 -13.69 2.29
N MET A 72 -16.81 -14.79 2.34
CA MET A 72 -17.65 -15.22 1.22
C MET A 72 -18.85 -14.30 0.98
N ASN A 73 -19.49 -13.83 2.06
CA ASN A 73 -20.72 -13.04 2.05
C ASN A 73 -20.54 -11.62 1.47
N GLU A 74 -19.33 -11.05 1.56
CA GLU A 74 -19.01 -9.71 1.05
C GLU A 74 -18.56 -9.70 -0.44
N ARG A 75 -18.32 -10.87 -1.06
CA ARG A 75 -17.81 -10.93 -2.44
C ARG A 75 -18.76 -10.30 -3.46
N SER A 76 -20.06 -10.45 -3.27
CA SER A 76 -21.07 -9.86 -4.17
C SER A 76 -20.94 -8.34 -4.20
N THR A 77 -20.86 -7.72 -3.02
CA THR A 77 -20.72 -6.28 -2.87
C THR A 77 -19.37 -5.78 -3.38
N LEU A 78 -18.28 -6.45 -3.03
CA LEU A 78 -16.94 -6.11 -3.53
C LEU A 78 -16.86 -6.18 -5.07
N ASN A 79 -17.55 -7.14 -5.69
CA ASN A 79 -17.62 -7.23 -7.16
C ASN A 79 -18.41 -6.08 -7.78
N LYS A 80 -19.52 -5.65 -7.15
CA LYS A 80 -20.28 -4.47 -7.60
C LYS A 80 -19.49 -3.17 -7.45
N LEU A 81 -18.70 -3.02 -6.38
CA LEU A 81 -17.77 -1.90 -6.20
C LEU A 81 -16.67 -1.92 -7.28
N ASN A 82 -16.21 -3.12 -7.66
CA ASN A 82 -15.17 -3.29 -8.66
C ASN A 82 -15.65 -2.93 -10.08
N LYS A 83 -16.76 -3.54 -10.53
CA LYS A 83 -17.33 -3.33 -11.88
C LYS A 83 -18.85 -3.52 -11.83
N ASP A 84 -19.60 -2.47 -12.17
CA ASP A 84 -21.05 -2.47 -12.30
C ASP A 84 -21.45 -1.50 -13.42
N LYS A 85 -22.46 -1.85 -14.22
CA LYS A 85 -22.88 -1.02 -15.37
C LYS A 85 -23.74 0.19 -14.97
N ASN A 86 -24.36 0.15 -13.80
CA ASN A 86 -25.40 1.08 -13.37
C ASN A 86 -24.99 1.91 -12.15
N ARG A 87 -23.73 1.81 -11.71
CA ARG A 87 -23.23 2.45 -10.49
C ARG A 87 -21.82 2.96 -10.68
N VAL A 88 -21.44 3.96 -9.88
CA VAL A 88 -20.05 4.39 -9.78
C VAL A 88 -19.23 3.27 -9.17
N THR A 89 -18.11 2.93 -9.80
CA THR A 89 -17.16 1.89 -9.38
C THR A 89 -15.80 2.49 -9.06
N VAL A 90 -14.90 1.68 -8.53
CA VAL A 90 -13.51 2.06 -8.26
C VAL A 90 -12.80 2.60 -9.53
N ARG A 91 -11.87 3.53 -9.35
CA ARG A 91 -11.17 4.24 -10.45
C ARG A 91 -10.30 3.31 -11.31
N TYR A 92 -9.66 2.33 -10.68
CA TYR A 92 -8.82 1.31 -11.29
C TYR A 92 -9.43 -0.08 -11.03
N PRO A 93 -10.42 -0.50 -11.84
CA PRO A 93 -11.07 -1.79 -11.68
C PRO A 93 -10.13 -2.96 -11.90
N MET A 94 -10.10 -3.89 -10.96
CA MET A 94 -9.34 -5.14 -11.10
C MET A 94 -9.99 -6.09 -12.12
N ASN A 95 -9.16 -6.92 -12.74
CA ASN A 95 -9.63 -7.93 -13.68
C ASN A 95 -10.35 -9.09 -12.99
N GLY A 96 -11.53 -9.44 -13.50
CA GLY A 96 -12.35 -10.54 -12.98
C GLY A 96 -13.01 -10.25 -11.63
N LYS A 97 -13.35 -11.33 -10.92
CA LYS A 97 -13.99 -11.29 -9.60
C LYS A 97 -12.96 -11.12 -8.49
N ILE A 98 -13.31 -10.35 -7.46
CA ILE A 98 -12.53 -10.19 -6.22
C ILE A 98 -12.40 -11.55 -5.52
N LYS A 99 -11.16 -12.06 -5.46
CA LYS A 99 -10.86 -13.42 -4.95
C LYS A 99 -9.70 -13.48 -3.95
N THR A 100 -8.95 -12.39 -3.78
CA THR A 100 -7.81 -12.35 -2.85
C THR A 100 -7.95 -11.18 -1.86
N THR A 101 -7.25 -11.26 -0.72
CA THR A 101 -7.16 -10.15 0.24
C THR A 101 -6.63 -8.86 -0.41
N PRO A 102 -5.53 -8.87 -1.20
CA PRO A 102 -5.07 -7.65 -1.88
C PRO A 102 -6.12 -7.02 -2.79
N MET A 103 -6.92 -7.82 -3.52
CA MET A 103 -8.02 -7.29 -4.34
C MET A 103 -9.09 -6.62 -3.47
N LYS A 104 -9.43 -7.19 -2.32
CA LYS A 104 -10.35 -6.57 -1.36
C LYS A 104 -9.78 -5.24 -0.82
N VAL A 105 -8.51 -5.23 -0.43
CA VAL A 105 -7.83 -4.02 0.09
C VAL A 105 -7.85 -2.93 -0.98
N SER A 106 -7.46 -3.25 -2.21
CA SER A 106 -7.51 -2.30 -3.34
C SER A 106 -8.92 -1.78 -3.57
N CYS A 107 -9.92 -2.66 -3.60
CA CYS A 107 -11.32 -2.29 -3.80
C CYS A 107 -11.82 -1.32 -2.72
N LEU A 108 -11.58 -1.62 -1.44
CA LEU A 108 -12.02 -0.79 -0.32
C LEU A 108 -11.25 0.53 -0.21
N LEU A 109 -9.96 0.51 -0.48
CA LEU A 109 -9.13 1.70 -0.56
C LEU A 109 -9.69 2.65 -1.62
N GLN A 110 -9.84 2.17 -2.85
CA GLN A 110 -10.34 2.97 -3.96
C GLN A 110 -11.80 3.42 -3.78
N ALA A 111 -12.66 2.58 -3.22
CA ALA A 111 -14.04 2.95 -2.90
C ALA A 111 -14.09 4.12 -1.91
N THR A 112 -13.22 4.10 -0.90
CA THR A 112 -13.12 5.21 0.06
C THR A 112 -12.62 6.48 -0.62
N LEU A 113 -11.54 6.41 -1.41
CA LEU A 113 -11.00 7.58 -2.13
C LEU A 113 -12.00 8.16 -3.15
N GLY A 114 -12.84 7.32 -3.74
CA GLY A 114 -13.91 7.70 -4.67
C GLY A 114 -15.22 8.09 -4.00
N CYS A 115 -15.29 8.20 -2.66
CA CYS A 115 -16.51 8.46 -1.91
C CYS A 115 -17.67 7.51 -2.24
N ILE A 116 -17.37 6.27 -2.61
CA ILE A 116 -18.38 5.26 -2.94
C ILE A 116 -18.90 4.66 -1.63
N THR A 117 -20.21 4.73 -1.42
CA THR A 117 -20.84 4.25 -0.19
C THR A 117 -20.66 2.74 0.00
N VAL A 118 -20.01 2.36 1.09
CA VAL A 118 -19.91 0.98 1.57
C VAL A 118 -20.82 0.82 2.80
N GLN A 119 -21.96 0.15 2.63
CA GLN A 119 -23.00 0.05 3.69
C GLN A 119 -22.72 -1.06 4.71
N GLU A 120 -21.99 -2.10 4.31
CA GLU A 120 -21.74 -3.26 5.17
C GLU A 120 -20.79 -2.92 6.32
N PHE A 121 -21.25 -3.08 7.55
CA PHE A 121 -20.48 -2.78 8.76
C PHE A 121 -19.13 -3.52 8.82
N ALA A 122 -19.09 -4.79 8.42
CA ALA A 122 -17.85 -5.56 8.38
C ALA A 122 -16.81 -4.95 7.41
N LEU A 123 -17.25 -4.47 6.25
CA LEU A 123 -16.37 -3.80 5.29
C LEU A 123 -15.92 -2.42 5.78
N GLN A 124 -16.78 -1.68 6.51
CA GLN A 124 -16.40 -0.41 7.13
C GLN A 124 -15.32 -0.58 8.21
N GLN A 125 -15.39 -1.67 8.99
CA GLN A 125 -14.31 -2.01 9.93
C GLN A 125 -12.99 -2.30 9.21
N ASP A 126 -13.05 -3.04 8.09
CA ASP A 126 -11.87 -3.33 7.29
C ASP A 126 -11.29 -2.06 6.64
N VAL A 127 -12.12 -1.13 6.16
CA VAL A 127 -11.68 0.22 5.71
C VAL A 127 -10.92 0.94 6.81
N THR A 128 -11.43 0.93 8.05
CA THR A 128 -10.78 1.58 9.18
C THR A 128 -9.38 1.00 9.44
N LYS A 129 -9.24 -0.33 9.40
CA LYS A 129 -7.95 -1.02 9.55
C LYS A 129 -7.00 -0.70 8.41
N ILE A 130 -7.49 -0.69 7.17
CA ILE A 130 -6.72 -0.36 5.97
C ILE A 130 -6.15 1.06 6.11
N PHE A 131 -6.97 2.08 6.39
CA PHE A 131 -6.48 3.46 6.44
C PHE A 131 -5.53 3.74 7.61
N ARG A 132 -5.70 3.04 8.75
CA ARG A 132 -4.76 3.12 9.87
C ARG A 132 -3.35 2.71 9.46
N ASN A 133 -3.22 1.65 8.66
CA ASN A 133 -1.93 1.18 8.17
C ASN A 133 -1.45 1.94 6.92
N ALA A 134 -2.33 2.25 5.97
CA ALA A 134 -1.98 2.93 4.73
C ALA A 134 -1.29 4.27 4.98
N ALA A 135 -1.72 5.04 5.99
CA ALA A 135 -1.13 6.34 6.29
C ALA A 135 0.38 6.26 6.63
N ARG A 136 0.80 5.28 7.43
CA ARG A 136 2.23 5.10 7.78
C ARG A 136 3.01 4.42 6.65
N VAL A 137 2.39 3.47 5.95
CA VAL A 137 2.99 2.77 4.81
C VAL A 137 3.30 3.73 3.67
N CYS A 138 2.36 4.63 3.31
CA CYS A 138 2.57 5.65 2.28
C CYS A 138 3.63 6.68 2.66
N ARG A 139 3.73 7.08 3.93
CA ARG A 139 4.79 8.00 4.39
C ARG A 139 6.18 7.37 4.25
N CYS A 140 6.32 6.12 4.68
CA CYS A 140 7.58 5.38 4.50
C CYS A 140 7.94 5.25 3.01
N LEU A 141 6.96 4.88 2.17
CA LEU A 141 7.14 4.79 0.72
C LEU A 141 7.67 6.10 0.12
N VAL A 142 7.04 7.24 0.43
CA VAL A 142 7.47 8.55 -0.11
C VAL A 142 8.89 8.90 0.32
N GLU A 143 9.23 8.72 1.61
CA GLU A 143 10.60 8.98 2.09
C GLU A 143 11.63 8.04 1.43
N LEU A 144 11.29 6.79 1.16
CA LEU A 144 12.17 5.87 0.42
C LEU A 144 12.35 6.26 -1.04
N LEU A 145 11.28 6.70 -1.71
CA LEU A 145 11.35 7.13 -3.11
C LEU A 145 12.20 8.39 -3.26
N LEU A 146 12.16 9.30 -2.27
CA LEU A 146 13.03 10.47 -2.20
C LEU A 146 14.53 10.11 -2.12
N LEU A 147 14.89 8.90 -1.66
CA LEU A 147 16.28 8.43 -1.68
C LEU A 147 16.72 7.92 -3.06
N LYS A 148 15.78 7.56 -3.94
CA LYS A 148 16.05 7.06 -5.30
C LYS A 148 16.09 8.18 -6.35
N ASP A 149 15.55 9.37 -6.03
CA ASP A 149 15.50 10.57 -6.88
C ASP A 149 14.77 10.39 -8.23
N GLU A 150 13.81 9.47 -8.30
CA GLU A 150 13.01 9.19 -9.49
C GLU A 150 11.68 9.97 -9.49
N PHE A 151 11.63 11.07 -10.25
CA PHE A 151 10.52 12.04 -10.20
C PHE A 151 9.12 11.44 -10.32
N GLN A 152 8.90 10.52 -11.27
CA GLN A 152 7.57 9.98 -11.57
C GLN A 152 7.00 9.19 -10.38
N SER A 153 7.80 8.30 -9.79
CA SER A 153 7.41 7.54 -8.60
C SER A 153 7.24 8.43 -7.38
N ILE A 154 8.12 9.42 -7.17
CA ILE A 154 8.00 10.40 -6.06
C ILE A 154 6.68 11.17 -6.19
N TYR A 155 6.36 11.66 -7.38
CA TYR A 155 5.13 12.39 -7.67
C TYR A 155 3.89 11.54 -7.39
N ASN A 156 3.83 10.33 -7.95
CA ASN A 156 2.68 9.43 -7.76
C ASN A 156 2.56 8.92 -6.33
N GLY A 157 3.69 8.63 -5.66
CA GLY A 157 3.73 8.25 -4.25
C GLY A 157 3.24 9.39 -3.34
N ALA A 158 3.63 10.63 -3.62
CA ALA A 158 3.18 11.81 -2.90
C ALA A 158 1.68 12.06 -3.10
N ILE A 159 1.16 11.90 -4.31
CA ILE A 159 -0.28 11.93 -4.59
C ILE A 159 -1.00 10.87 -3.76
N LEU A 160 -0.58 9.60 -3.85
CA LEU A 160 -1.22 8.51 -3.12
C LEU A 160 -1.23 8.77 -1.61
N SER A 161 -0.12 9.25 -1.05
CA SER A 161 0.01 9.61 0.36
C SER A 161 -0.98 10.72 0.76
N LYS A 162 -1.13 11.77 -0.07
CA LYS A 162 -2.13 12.83 0.13
C LYS A 162 -3.54 12.27 0.05
N CYS A 163 -3.84 11.44 -0.95
CA CYS A 163 -5.15 10.82 -1.12
C CYS A 163 -5.53 9.96 0.09
N VAL A 164 -4.61 9.12 0.58
CA VAL A 164 -4.82 8.31 1.78
C VAL A 164 -5.09 9.17 3.01
N LYS A 165 -4.34 10.26 3.19
CA LYS A 165 -4.53 11.19 4.32
C LYS A 165 -5.88 11.91 4.23
N ALA A 166 -6.27 12.39 3.05
CA ALA A 166 -7.50 13.11 2.81
C ALA A 166 -8.73 12.18 2.68
N LYS A 167 -8.50 10.88 2.46
CA LYS A 167 -9.51 9.88 2.10
C LYS A 167 -10.29 10.26 0.84
N LEU A 168 -9.62 10.89 -0.12
CA LEU A 168 -10.18 11.42 -1.36
C LEU A 168 -9.17 11.28 -2.50
N TRP A 169 -9.64 11.09 -3.73
CA TRP A 169 -8.76 11.24 -4.91
C TRP A 169 -8.30 12.68 -5.08
N GLU A 170 -7.17 12.85 -5.77
CA GLU A 170 -6.51 14.14 -6.01
C GLU A 170 -7.35 15.10 -6.84
N ASN A 171 -8.31 14.56 -7.58
CA ASN A 171 -9.22 15.28 -8.47
C ASN A 171 -10.69 15.22 -8.02
N SER A 172 -10.95 14.77 -6.79
CA SER A 172 -12.29 14.85 -6.19
C SER A 172 -12.69 16.31 -6.01
N ARG A 173 -13.88 16.68 -6.49
CA ARG A 173 -14.48 18.01 -6.34
C ARG A 173 -15.39 18.08 -5.13
#